data_AF-A0A9D1GJF4-F1
#
_entry.id   AF-A0A9D1GJF4-F1
#
_cell.length_a   1.000
_cell.length_b   1.000
_cell.length_c   1.000
_cell.angle_alpha   90.00
_cell.angle_beta   90.00
_cell.angle_gamma   90.00
#
_symmetry.space_group_name_H-M   'P 1'
#
loop_
_entity.id
_entity.type
_entity.pdbx_description
1 polymer ?
#
loop_
_entity_poly.entity_id
_entity_poly.type
_entity_poly.pdbx_seq_one_letter_code
_entity_poly.pdbx_strand_id
1 'polypeptide(L)' 'LMVGDSPGDCQAALDNGIFYYPILAGQESASWEQLVKEAFPRLKDGTYQGRYQENVIDTFMKNLHAPGI' A
#
# COMPACT_ATOMS: atom_id res chain seq x y z
N LEU A 1 8.08 6.80 -1.46
CA LEU A 1 7.07 5.73 -1.39
C LEU A 1 7.80 4.43 -1.09
N MET A 2 7.52 3.82 0.06
CA MET A 2 7.95 2.48 0.37
C MET A 2 6.92 1.48 -0.16
N VAL A 3 7.37 0.41 -0.79
CA VAL A 3 6.51 -0.65 -1.33
C VAL A 3 6.89 -1.95 -0.64
N GLY A 4 5.93 -2.67 -0.07
CA GLY A 4 6.19 -3.90 0.67
C GLY A 4 4.92 -4.64 1.08
N ASP A 5 5.08 -5.79 1.72
CA ASP A 5 4.01 -6.72 2.11
C ASP A 5 3.96 -6.97 3.63
N SER A 6 4.87 -6.36 4.39
CA SER A 6 4.99 -6.55 5.84
C SER A 6 4.33 -5.43 6.64
N PRO A 7 3.53 -5.75 7.69
CA PRO A 7 2.98 -4.75 8.60
C PRO A 7 4.06 -3.99 9.39
N GLY A 8 5.21 -4.61 9.66
CA GLY A 8 6.33 -3.94 10.31
C GLY A 8 6.93 -2.84 9.43
N ASP A 9 7.07 -3.11 8.13
CA ASP A 9 7.53 -2.13 7.14
C ASP A 9 6.53 -1.00 6.96
N CYS A 10 5.23 -1.32 6.98
CA CYS A 10 4.17 -0.32 6.96
C CYS A 10 4.29 0.65 8.15
N GLN A 11 4.41 0.11 9.37
CA GLN A 11 4.55 0.94 10.57
C GLN A 11 5.83 1.79 10.51
N ALA A 12 6.97 1.20 10.14
CA ALA A 12 8.23 1.91 10.04
C ALA A 12 8.17 3.05 9.00
N ALA A 13 7.51 2.84 7.86
CA ALA A 13 7.30 3.89 6.87
C ALA A 13 6.48 5.05 7.45
N LEU A 14 5.35 4.75 8.10
CA LEU A 14 4.46 5.75 8.68
C LEU A 14 5.14 6.56 9.78
N ASP A 15 5.89 5.91 10.67
CA ASP A 15 6.62 6.57 11.77
C ASP A 15 7.68 7.56 11.25
N ASN A 16 8.22 7.31 10.05
CA ASN A 16 9.20 8.19 9.41
C ASN A 16 8.57 9.20 8.43
N GLY A 17 7.23 9.30 8.39
CA GLY A 17 6.53 10.19 7.46
C GLY A 17 6.69 9.78 5.99
N ILE A 18 6.99 8.51 5.73
CA ILE A 18 7.14 7.94 4.39
C ILE A 18 5.81 7.32 3.98
N PHE A 19 5.33 7.66 2.79
CA PHE A 19 4.16 7.01 2.21
C PHE A 19 4.42 5.52 1.95
N TYR A 20 3.40 4.68 2.17
CA TYR A 20 3.49 3.23 2.05
C TYR A 20 2.45 2.69 1.05
N TYR A 21 2.89 1.81 0.15
CA TYR A 21 2.02 1.05 -0.75
C TYR A 21 2.17 -0.46 -0.51
N PRO A 22 1.09 -1.16 -0.19
CA PRO A 22 1.13 -2.59 0.12
C PRO A 22 1.14 -3.45 -1.16
N ILE A 23 1.90 -4.54 -1.14
CA ILE A 23 1.72 -5.69 -2.03
C ILE A 23 0.88 -6.71 -1.28
N LEU A 24 -0.32 -6.97 -1.80
CA LEU A 24 -1.26 -7.87 -1.15
C LEU A 24 -0.92 -9.33 -1.45
N ALA A 25 -0.73 -10.13 -0.41
CA ALA A 25 -0.51 -11.57 -0.53
C ALA A 25 -1.67 -12.23 -1.29
N GLY A 26 -1.34 -13.11 -2.24
CA GLY A 26 -2.30 -13.76 -3.14
C GLY A 26 -2.86 -12.85 -4.25
N GLN A 27 -2.46 -11.57 -4.28
CA GLN A 27 -2.89 -10.57 -5.26
C GLN A 27 -1.68 -9.73 -5.73
N GLU A 28 -0.49 -10.32 -5.79
CA GLU A 28 0.77 -9.60 -6.03
C GLU A 28 0.77 -8.94 -7.41
N SER A 29 0.41 -9.68 -8.46
CA SER A 29 0.37 -9.16 -9.84
C SER A 29 -0.58 -7.97 -9.97
N ALA A 30 -1.75 -8.03 -9.34
CA ALA A 30 -2.72 -6.93 -9.34
C ALA A 30 -2.20 -5.73 -8.55
N SER A 31 -1.55 -5.97 -7.41
CA SER A 31 -0.94 -4.93 -6.59
C SER A 31 0.15 -4.17 -7.36
N TRP A 32 1.02 -4.88 -8.08
CA TRP A 32 2.07 -4.29 -8.93
C TRP A 32 1.48 -3.51 -10.10
N GLU A 33 0.42 -4.02 -10.74
CA GLU A 33 -0.26 -3.32 -11.83
C GLU A 33 -0.90 -2.01 -11.35
N GLN A 34 -1.63 -2.04 -10.24
CA GLN A 34 -2.25 -0.85 -9.65
C GLN A 34 -1.20 0.15 -9.16
N LEU A 35 -0.05 -0.30 -8.63
CA LEU A 35 1.07 0.57 -8.25
C LEU A 35 1.49 1.45 -9.43
N VAL A 36 1.71 0.83 -10.60
CA VAL A 36 2.18 1.53 -11.79
C VAL A 36 1.10 2.40 -12.40
N LYS A 37 -0.14 1.89 -12.49
CA LYS A 37 -1.24 2.57 -13.19
C LYS A 37 -1.92 3.67 -12.39
N GLU A 38 -1.89 3.60 -11.05
CA GLU A 38 -2.65 4.50 -10.20
C GLU A 38 -1.79 5.14 -9.11
N ALA A 39 -1.16 4.32 -8.25
CA ALA A 39 -0.51 4.83 -7.05
C ALA A 39 0.68 5.73 -7.40
N PHE A 40 1.48 5.34 -8.40
CA PHE A 40 2.64 6.13 -8.83
C PHE A 40 2.26 7.45 -9.50
N PRO A 41 1.27 7.52 -10.42
CA PRO A 41 0.71 8.80 -10.87
C PRO A 41 0.21 9.69 -9.72
N ARG A 42 -0.58 9.16 -8.79
CA ARG A 42 -1.07 9.93 -7.63
C ARG A 42 0.07 10.49 -6.78
N LEU A 43 1.15 9.72 -6.62
CA LEU A 43 2.35 10.18 -5.90
C LEU A 43 2.99 11.38 -6.60
N LYS A 44 3.15 11.32 -7.92
CA LYS A 44 3.72 12.42 -8.71
C LYS A 44 2.84 13.66 -8.66
N ASP A 45 1.52 13.49 -8.71
CA ASP A 45 0.54 14.56 -8.72
C ASP A 45 0.24 15.12 -7.30
N GLY A 46 0.87 14.57 -6.26
CA GLY A 46 0.67 14.99 -4.86
C GLY A 46 -0.69 14.59 -4.28
N THR A 47 -1.44 13.70 -4.94
CA THR A 47 -2.78 13.24 -4.53
C THR A 47 -2.77 11.85 -3.88
N TYR A 48 -1.59 11.34 -3.54
CA TYR A 48 -1.42 10.05 -2.86
C TYR A 48 -1.84 10.10 -1.38
N GLN A 49 -1.52 11.20 -0.71
CA GLN A 49 -1.77 11.38 0.72
C GLN A 49 -3.28 11.49 1.02
N GLY A 50 -3.65 11.17 2.26
CA GLY A 50 -5.02 11.25 2.76
C GLY A 50 -5.78 9.98 2.42
N ARG A 51 -7.01 10.14 1.93
CA ARG A 51 -7.94 9.03 1.74
C ARG A 51 -7.40 7.88 0.88
N TYR A 52 -6.58 8.19 -0.13
CA TYR A 52 -6.00 7.13 -0.97
C TYR A 52 -5.04 6.25 -0.17
N GLN A 53 -4.05 6.85 0.51
CA GLN A 53 -3.13 6.12 1.39
C GLN A 53 -3.87 5.37 2.51
N GLU A 54 -4.85 5.99 3.16
CA GLU A 54 -5.66 5.35 4.21
C GLU A 54 -6.37 4.10 3.67
N ASN A 55 -6.96 4.18 2.47
CA ASN A 55 -7.68 3.06 1.86
C ASN A 55 -6.75 1.89 1.51
N VAL A 56 -5.56 2.15 0.95
CA VAL A 56 -4.63 1.06 0.59
C VAL A 56 -4.11 0.36 1.85
N ILE A 57 -3.81 1.11 2.92
CA ILE A 57 -3.38 0.54 4.21
C ILE A 57 -4.52 -0.27 4.86
N ASP A 58 -5.76 0.23 4.86
CA ASP A 58 -6.91 -0.51 5.39
C ASP A 58 -7.17 -1.81 4.61
N THR A 59 -7.05 -1.74 3.27
CA THR A 59 -7.17 -2.93 2.41
C THR A 59 -6.09 -3.96 2.73
N PHE A 60 -4.86 -3.50 2.96
CA PHE A 60 -3.75 -4.35 3.37
C PHE A 60 -3.98 -5.02 4.71
N MET A 61 -4.37 -4.26 5.74
CA MET A 61 -4.68 -4.83 7.06
C MET A 61 -5.81 -5.85 7.02
N LYS A 62 -6.81 -5.65 6.15
CA LYS A 62 -7.87 -6.65 5.91
C LYS A 62 -7.33 -7.90 5.21
N ASN A 63 -6.46 -7.74 4.21
CA ASN A 63 -5.87 -8.85 3.47
C ASN A 63 -5.01 -9.76 4.38
N LEU A 64 -4.30 -9.18 5.36
CA LEU A 64 -3.50 -9.95 6.33
C LEU A 64 -4.33 -10.90 7.21
N HIS A 65 -5.62 -10.63 7.38
CA HIS A 65 -6.53 -11.46 8.19
C HIS A 65 -7.51 -12.27 7.33
N ALA A 66 -7.35 -12.25 6.00
CA ALA A 66 -8.24 -12.96 5.09
C ALA A 66 -8.01 -14.48 5.20
N PRO A 67 -9.06 -15.30 5.26
CA PRO A 67 -8.91 -16.75 5.33
C PRO A 67 -8.25 -17.28 4.05
N GLY A 68 -7.17 -18.06 4.21
CA GLY A 68 -6.42 -18.64 3.09
C GLY A 68 -5.18 -17.84 2.66
N ILE A 69 -4.87 -16.76 3.39
CA ILE A 69 -3.55 -16.10 3.43
C ILE A 69 -2.84 -16.53 4.71
#